data_AF-A0A7T4EHF4-F1
#
_entry.id   AF-A0A7T4EHF4-F1
#
_cell.length_a   1.000
_cell.length_b   1.000
_cell.length_c   1.000
_cell.angle_alpha   90.00
_cell.angle_beta   90.00
_cell.angle_gamma   90.00
#
_symmetry.space_group_name_H-M   'P 1'
#
loop_
_entity.id
_entity.type
_entity.pdbx_description
1 polymer ?
#
loop_
_entity_poly.entity_id
_entity_poly.type
_entity_poly.pdbx_seq_one_letter_code
_entity_poly.pdbx_strand_id
1 'polypeptide(L)'
;MITSVLDSHVIEAQGYKTCRNILDLGKTQQNAPILEAACRELVGDTTRRRAVTYTAVKNTMAIEREKQRQRPTTTPPKPDPSPRTPAPANNRQATSAHLRGAEAFSLPTPKETK
;
A
#
# COMPACT_ATOMS: atom_id res chain seq x y z
N MET A 1 -15.24 -2.11 12.81
CA MET A 1 -13.95 -1.52 13.21
C MET A 1 -13.94 0.02 13.10
N ILE A 2 -14.64 0.64 12.12
CA ILE A 2 -14.72 2.11 12.00
C ILE A 2 -15.40 2.82 13.20
N THR A 3 -16.18 2.06 13.98
CA THR A 3 -16.86 2.52 15.19
C THR A 3 -15.89 3.00 16.28
N SER A 4 -14.70 2.39 16.40
CA SER A 4 -13.71 2.79 17.42
C SER A 4 -13.08 4.15 17.14
N VAL A 5 -13.07 4.61 15.87
CA VAL A 5 -12.59 5.95 15.48
C VAL A 5 -13.65 7.01 15.76
N LEU A 6 -14.93 6.64 15.72
CA LEU A 6 -16.04 7.52 16.07
C LEU A 6 -16.14 7.71 17.59
N ASP A 7 -15.76 6.68 18.37
CA ASP A 7 -15.84 6.67 19.83
C ASP A 7 -14.81 7.60 20.51
N SER A 8 -13.65 7.82 19.88
CA SER A 8 -12.59 8.69 20.42
C SER A 8 -12.89 10.19 20.38
N HIS A 9 -14.01 10.60 19.78
CA HIS A 9 -14.44 11.99 19.70
C HIS A 9 -15.85 12.14 20.30
N VAL A 10 -15.96 12.83 21.45
CA VAL A 10 -17.24 13.38 21.93
C VAL A 10 -17.80 14.22 20.78
N ILE A 11 -18.93 13.78 20.20
CA ILE A 11 -19.49 14.38 18.97
C ILE A 11 -20.12 15.73 19.32
N GLU A 12 -19.29 16.73 19.54
CA GLU A 12 -19.60 18.10 19.19
C GLU A 12 -19.51 18.20 17.66
N ALA A 13 -20.44 18.90 17.01
CA ALA A 13 -20.74 18.88 15.57
C ALA A 13 -19.54 18.93 14.58
N GLN A 14 -18.35 19.33 15.03
CA GLN A 14 -17.11 19.38 14.25
C GLN A 14 -16.51 18.00 13.90
N GLY A 15 -16.73 16.98 14.74
CA GLY A 15 -16.27 15.62 14.47
C GLY A 15 -17.00 14.99 13.28
N TYR A 16 -18.31 15.23 13.19
CA TYR A 16 -19.18 14.63 12.17
C TYR A 16 -18.75 14.97 10.74
N LYS A 17 -18.49 16.24 10.43
CA LYS A 17 -18.08 16.67 9.08
C LYS A 17 -16.73 16.07 8.70
N THR A 18 -15.81 15.98 9.67
CA THR A 18 -14.49 15.35 9.48
C THR A 18 -14.63 13.87 9.18
N CYS A 19 -15.41 13.13 9.97
CA CYS A 19 -15.68 11.71 9.74
C CYS A 19 -16.37 11.48 8.39
N ARG A 20 -17.34 12.32 8.02
CA ARG A 20 -18.03 12.22 6.72
C ARG A 20 -17.08 12.44 5.55
N ASN A 21 -16.18 13.41 5.63
CA ASN A 21 -15.17 13.64 4.59
C ASN A 21 -14.19 12.46 4.48
N ILE A 22 -13.78 11.87 5.60
CA ILE A 22 -12.93 10.67 5.61
C ILE A 22 -13.66 9.49 4.96
N LEU A 23 -14.95 9.29 5.26
CA LEU A 23 -15.77 8.25 4.63
C LEU A 23 -15.96 8.49 3.12
N ASP A 24 -16.05 9.75 2.68
CA ASP A 24 -16.20 10.10 1.26
C ASP A 24 -14.96 9.71 0.44
N LEU A 25 -13.76 9.66 1.05
CA LEU A 25 -12.54 9.12 0.40
C LEU A 25 -12.71 7.66 -0.05
N GLY A 26 -13.55 6.89 0.64
CA GLY A 26 -13.83 5.49 0.36
C GLY A 26 -15.09 5.25 -0.47
N LYS A 27 -15.74 6.31 -0.98
CA LYS A 27 -17.04 6.22 -1.67
C LYS A 27 -17.01 5.34 -2.93
N THR A 28 -15.87 5.27 -3.60
CA THR A 28 -15.67 4.33 -4.71
C THR A 28 -15.27 2.97 -4.17
N GLN A 29 -15.91 1.89 -4.66
CA GLN A 29 -15.66 0.49 -4.24
C GLN A 29 -14.16 0.12 -4.21
N GLN A 30 -13.37 0.67 -5.13
CA GLN A 30 -11.93 0.45 -5.24
C GLN A 30 -11.11 1.11 -4.11
N ASN A 31 -11.61 2.22 -3.56
CA ASN A 31 -10.92 2.98 -2.51
C ASN A 31 -11.31 2.53 -1.10
N ALA A 32 -12.45 1.86 -0.94
CA ALA A 32 -12.88 1.29 0.34
C ALA A 32 -11.82 0.39 1.01
N PRO A 33 -11.20 -0.60 0.34
CA PRO A 33 -10.20 -1.45 0.97
C PRO A 33 -8.90 -0.69 1.31
N ILE A 34 -8.53 0.30 0.50
CA ILE A 34 -7.35 1.15 0.73
C ILE A 34 -7.58 2.06 1.94
N LEU A 35 -8.77 2.64 2.04
CA LEU A 35 -9.18 3.46 3.17
C LEU A 35 -9.17 2.65 4.47
N GLU A 36 -9.70 1.42 4.42
CA GLU A 36 -9.70 0.54 5.59
C GLU A 36 -8.28 0.17 6.04
N ALA A 37 -7.39 -0.17 5.10
CA ALA A 37 -5.99 -0.45 5.40
C ALA A 37 -5.28 0.77 6.03
N ALA A 38 -5.47 1.95 5.45
CA ALA A 38 -4.90 3.20 5.97
C ALA A 38 -5.41 3.54 7.37
N CYS A 39 -6.71 3.36 7.64
CA CYS A 39 -7.28 3.54 8.97
C CYS A 39 -6.72 2.53 9.97
N ARG A 40 -6.51 1.26 9.58
CA ARG A 40 -5.89 0.25 10.45
C ARG A 40 -4.44 0.60 10.79
N GLU A 41 -3.65 1.05 9.81
CA GLU A 41 -2.27 1.49 10.04
C GLU A 41 -2.22 2.67 11.02
N LEU A 42 -3.09 3.68 10.84
CA LEU A 42 -3.15 4.85 11.72
C LEU A 42 -3.58 4.53 13.15
N VAL A 43 -4.48 3.56 13.35
CA VAL A 43 -4.95 3.14 14.69
C VAL A 43 -3.95 2.18 15.36
N GLY A 44 -3.26 1.34 14.59
CA GLY A 44 -2.28 0.38 15.09
C GLY A 44 -0.96 1.02 15.54
N ASP A 45 -0.64 2.22 15.06
CA ASP A 45 0.58 2.95 15.44
C ASP A 45 0.42 3.63 16.82
N THR A 46 0.28 2.83 17.88
CA THR A 46 0.04 3.29 19.26
C THR A 46 1.16 4.16 19.83
N THR A 47 2.36 4.06 19.27
CA THR A 47 3.54 4.85 19.65
C THR A 47 3.40 6.31 19.23
N ARG A 48 2.68 6.56 18.13
CA ARG A 48 2.30 7.89 17.69
C ARG A 48 0.78 7.92 17.66
N ARG A 49 0.14 8.26 18.78
CA ARG A 49 -1.27 8.70 18.82
C ARG A 49 -1.47 9.95 17.97
N ARG A 50 -1.23 9.85 16.66
CA ARG A 50 -1.49 10.87 15.67
C ARG A 50 -2.99 11.01 15.62
N ALA A 51 -3.46 12.24 15.79
CA ALA A 51 -4.85 12.56 15.54
C ALA A 51 -5.23 12.04 14.15
N VAL A 52 -6.35 11.31 14.07
CA VAL A 52 -6.87 10.78 12.81
C VAL A 52 -7.48 11.93 12.02
N THR A 53 -6.63 12.67 11.30
CA THR A 53 -7.03 13.79 10.46
C THR A 53 -7.18 13.35 9.00
N TYR A 54 -8.00 14.08 8.25
CA TYR A 54 -8.22 13.82 6.83
C TYR A 54 -6.92 13.76 6.01
N THR A 55 -5.96 14.64 6.30
CA THR A 55 -4.67 14.68 5.61
C THR A 55 -3.79 13.48 5.96
N ALA A 56 -3.79 13.05 7.22
CA ALA A 56 -3.09 11.84 7.63
C ALA A 56 -3.65 10.62 6.89
N VAL A 57 -4.98 10.46 6.86
CA VAL A 57 -5.64 9.37 6.12
C VAL A 57 -5.29 9.41 4.64
N LYS A 58 -5.35 10.59 3.99
CA LYS A 58 -5.03 10.73 2.57
C LYS A 58 -3.58 10.36 2.24
N ASN A 59 -2.63 10.76 3.09
CA ASN A 59 -1.22 10.43 2.92
C ASN A 59 -0.97 8.93 3.10
N THR A 60 -1.56 8.32 4.12
CA THR A 60 -1.46 6.88 4.34
C THR A 60 -2.11 6.09 3.20
N MET A 61 -3.27 6.53 2.68
CA MET A 61 -3.88 5.93 1.49
C MET A 61 -2.97 5.99 0.25
N ALA A 62 -2.19 7.08 0.08
CA ALA A 62 -1.24 7.19 -1.03
C ALA A 62 -0.08 6.19 -0.87
N ILE A 63 0.42 6.03 0.36
CA ILE A 63 1.45 5.03 0.69
C ILE A 63 0.91 3.61 0.43
N GLU A 64 -0.30 3.29 0.87
CA GLU A 64 -0.94 1.99 0.65
C GLU A 64 -1.16 1.69 -0.84
N ARG A 65 -1.55 2.70 -1.64
CA ARG A 65 -1.65 2.57 -3.11
C ARG A 65 -0.30 2.23 -3.73
N GLU A 66 0.76 2.90 -3.29
CA GLU A 66 2.10 2.62 -3.79
C GLU A 66 2.56 1.22 -3.38
N LYS A 67 2.32 0.79 -2.14
CA LYS A 67 2.58 -0.60 -1.69
C LYS A 67 1.85 -1.63 -2.55
N GLN A 68 0.57 -1.38 -2.88
CA GLN A 68 -0.21 -2.26 -3.76
C GLN A 68 0.31 -2.28 -5.19
N ARG A 69 0.81 -1.14 -5.68
CA ARG A 69 1.39 -1.01 -7.03
C ARG A 69 2.77 -1.65 -7.16
N GLN A 70 3.55 -1.63 -6.07
CA GLN A 70 4.87 -2.27 -5.98
C GLN A 70 4.79 -3.76 -5.71
N ARG A 71 3.67 -4.26 -5.16
CA ARG A 71 3.46 -5.70 -4.98
C ARG A 71 3.21 -6.33 -6.36
N PRO A 72 4.10 -7.20 -6.86
CA PRO A 72 3.78 -7.98 -8.05
C PRO A 72 2.59 -8.87 -7.68
N THR A 73 1.44 -8.63 -8.29
CA THR A 73 0.27 -9.51 -8.17
C THR A 73 0.64 -10.84 -8.82
N THR A 74 1.20 -11.76 -8.04
CA THR A 74 1.18 -13.19 -8.35
C THR A 74 -0.26 -13.64 -8.15
N THR A 75 -1.08 -13.50 -9.19
CA THR A 75 -2.36 -14.21 -9.29
C THR A 75 -2.06 -15.70 -9.19
N PRO A 76 -2.46 -16.43 -8.14
CA PRO A 76 -2.33 -17.87 -8.16
C PRO A 76 -3.27 -18.41 -9.25
N PRO A 77 -2.79 -19.26 -10.17
CA PRO A 77 -3.67 -19.87 -11.15
C PRO A 77 -4.74 -20.69 -10.43
N LYS A 78 -5.99 -20.49 -10.83
CA LYS A 78 -7.17 -21.25 -10.39
C LYS A 78 -6.89 -22.76 -10.56
N PRO A 79 -7.14 -23.61 -9.56
CA PRO A 79 -7.03 -25.06 -9.76
C PRO A 79 -8.20 -25.52 -10.63
N ASP A 80 -7.89 -25.85 -11.88
CA ASP A 80 -8.81 -26.59 -12.76
C ASP A 80 -8.74 -28.08 -12.41
N PRO A 81 -9.87 -28.76 -12.15
CA PRO A 81 -9.86 -30.19 -11.89
C PRO A 81 -10.08 -30.94 -13.21
N SER A 82 -9.02 -31.30 -13.93
CA SER A 82 -9.07 -32.40 -14.91
C SER A 82 -7.69 -32.98 -15.24
N PRO A 83 -7.59 -34.30 -15.53
CA PRO A 83 -6.36 -35.04 -15.36
C PRO A 83 -5.56 -35.25 -16.66
N ARG A 84 -4.23 -35.15 -16.48
CA ARG A 84 -3.17 -35.92 -17.16
C ARG A 84 -2.83 -35.58 -18.62
N THR A 85 -1.72 -34.84 -18.78
CA THR A 85 -0.57 -35.26 -19.62
C THR A 85 0.68 -34.45 -19.22
N PRO A 86 1.84 -35.08 -18.91
CA PRO A 86 3.06 -34.32 -18.63
C PRO A 86 3.71 -33.85 -19.94
N ALA A 87 3.67 -32.54 -20.20
CA ALA A 87 4.52 -31.91 -21.22
C ALA A 87 5.92 -31.62 -20.61
N PRO A 88 7.00 -31.71 -21.40
CA PRO A 88 8.37 -31.71 -20.88
C PRO A 88 8.74 -30.37 -20.24
N ALA A 89 9.46 -30.47 -19.11
CA ALA A 89 10.02 -29.39 -18.35
C ALA A 89 10.98 -28.55 -19.20
N ASN A 90 10.52 -27.40 -19.67
CA ASN A 90 11.38 -26.31 -20.08
C ASN A 90 11.97 -25.66 -18.83
N ASN A 91 13.13 -26.16 -18.45
CA ASN A 91 14.03 -25.62 -17.44
C ASN A 91 14.44 -24.18 -17.79
N ARG A 92 13.57 -23.20 -17.51
CA ARG A 92 13.93 -21.78 -17.49
C ARG A 92 14.49 -21.48 -16.11
N GLN A 93 15.79 -21.74 -15.97
CA GLN A 93 16.57 -21.22 -14.85
C GLN A 93 16.56 -19.70 -14.95
N ALA A 94 15.75 -19.04 -14.11
CA ALA A 94 15.93 -17.63 -13.82
C ALA A 94 17.19 -17.52 -12.95
N THR A 95 18.35 -17.47 -13.60
CA THR A 95 19.63 -17.28 -12.93
C THR A 95 19.64 -15.89 -12.30
N SER A 96 19.45 -15.86 -10.98
CA SER A 96 19.99 -14.87 -10.04
C SER A 96 20.19 -13.44 -10.60
N ALA A 97 19.14 -12.61 -10.48
CA ALA A 97 19.30 -11.16 -10.63
C ALA A 97 20.02 -10.62 -9.39
N HIS A 98 21.35 -10.48 -9.47
CA HIS A 98 22.12 -9.80 -8.44
C HIS A 98 21.85 -8.30 -8.55
N LEU A 99 21.10 -7.75 -7.58
CA LEU A 99 21.00 -6.31 -7.37
C LEU A 99 22.43 -5.78 -7.16
N ARG A 100 22.93 -5.02 -8.14
CA ARG A 100 24.25 -4.40 -8.05
C ARG A 100 24.21 -3.32 -6.97
N GLY A 101 25.19 -3.32 -6.07
CA GLY A 101 25.27 -2.34 -4.97
C GLY A 101 25.35 -0.90 -5.45
N ALA A 102 25.10 0.06 -4.54
CA ALA A 102 24.93 1.49 -4.81
C ALA A 102 26.08 2.13 -5.64
N GLU A 103 27.28 1.56 -5.58
CA GLU A 103 28.45 1.96 -6.40
C GLU A 103 28.19 1.95 -7.92
N ALA A 104 27.21 1.19 -8.40
CA ALA A 104 26.83 1.14 -9.81
C ALA A 104 26.16 2.42 -10.33
N PHE A 105 25.73 3.31 -9.43
CA PHE A 105 25.00 4.53 -9.75
C PHE A 105 25.84 5.80 -9.56
N SER A 106 27.17 5.69 -9.47
CA SER A 106 28.03 6.88 -9.41
C SER A 106 28.36 7.40 -10.81
N LEU A 107 27.90 8.62 -11.11
CA LEU A 107 28.28 9.36 -12.31
C LEU A 107 29.67 9.99 -12.12
N PRO A 108 30.55 9.98 -13.13
CA PRO A 108 31.80 10.72 -13.05
C PRO A 108 31.51 12.21 -13.04
N THR A 109 31.99 12.92 -12.02
CA THR A 109 31.95 14.39 -11.98
C THR A 109 32.78 14.94 -13.14
N PRO A 110 32.23 15.85 -13.97
CA PRO A 110 33.00 16.46 -15.05
C PRO A 110 34.18 17.22 -14.44
N LYS A 111 35.38 16.95 -14.96
CA LYS A 111 36.60 17.62 -14.52
C LYS A 111 36.62 19.00 -15.15
N GLU A 112 36.54 20.02 -14.31
CA GLU A 112 36.71 21.41 -14.72
C GLU A 112 38.18 21.61 -15.13
N THR A 113 38.45 21.58 -16.43
CA THR A 113 39.72 21.98 -17.02
C THR A 113 39.82 23.49 -17.02
N LYS A 114 40.80 24.01 -16.27
CA LYS A 114 41.24 25.40 -16.30
C LYS A 114 42.33 25.58 -17.37
#